data_AF-A0A483A648-F1
#
_entry.id   AF-A0A483A648-F1
#
_cell.length_a   1.000
_cell.length_b   1.000
_cell.length_c   1.000
_cell.angle_alpha   90.00
_cell.angle_beta   90.00
_cell.angle_gamma   90.00
#
_symmetry.space_group_name_H-M   'P 1'
#
loop_
_entity.id
_entity.type
_entity.pdbx_description
1 polymer ?
#
loop_
_entity_poly.entity_id
_entity_poly.type
_entity_poly.pdbx_seq_one_letter_code
_entity_poly.pdbx_strand_id
1 'polypeptide(L)' 'MAIDASQCVVIMERIAQAIRKENQEAVDKLIIELKKHANY' A
#
# COMPACT_ATOMS: atom_id res chain seq x y z
N MET A 1 -10.83 -8.37 -14.39
CA MET A 1 -9.63 -8.76 -13.63
C MET A 1 -10.00 -8.74 -12.17
N ALA A 2 -10.04 -9.90 -11.51
CA ALA A 2 -10.22 -9.95 -10.06
C ALA A 2 -8.93 -9.45 -9.42
N ILE A 3 -9.01 -8.37 -8.65
CA ILE A 3 -7.89 -7.88 -7.84
C ILE A 3 -7.56 -9.00 -6.86
N ASP A 4 -6.34 -9.53 -6.93
CA ASP A 4 -5.90 -10.57 -6.01
C ASP A 4 -5.79 -9.95 -4.61
N ALA A 5 -6.74 -10.26 -3.74
CA ALA A 5 -6.84 -9.66 -2.41
C ALA A 5 -5.54 -9.80 -1.60
N SER A 6 -4.70 -10.78 -1.94
CA SER A 6 -3.37 -10.96 -1.36
C SER A 6 -2.45 -9.75 -1.58
N GLN A 7 -2.51 -9.10 -2.75
CA GLN A 7 -1.66 -7.95 -3.08
C GLN A 7 -2.04 -6.72 -2.24
N CYS A 8 -3.34 -6.50 -2.02
CA CYS A 8 -3.81 -5.39 -1.19
C CYS A 8 -3.36 -5.54 0.28
N VAL A 9 -3.38 -6.76 0.83
CA VAL A 9 -2.95 -7.03 2.21
C VAL A 9 -1.45 -6.72 2.38
N VAL A 10 -0.62 -7.18 1.44
CA VAL A 10 0.83 -6.93 1.47
C VAL A 10 1.15 -5.43 1.40
N ILE A 11 0.43 -4.66 0.58
CA ILE A 11 0.63 -3.21 0.48
C ILE A 11 0.22 -2.51 1.78
N MET A 12 -0.90 -2.92 2.40
CA MET A 12 -1.34 -2.38 3.68
C MET A 12 -0.34 -2.65 4.82
N GLU A 13 0.25 -3.83 4.87
CA GLU A 13 1.30 -4.15 5.85
C GLU A 13 2.55 -3.28 5.66
N ARG A 14 2.97 -3.04 4.41
CA ARG A 14 4.12 -2.17 4.11
C ARG A 14 3.85 -0.73 4.51
N ILE A 15 2.62 -0.23 4.33
CA ILE A 15 2.20 1.10 4.79
C ILE A 15 2.32 1.20 6.31
N ALA A 16 1.78 0.23 7.05
CA ALA A 16 1.85 0.20 8.51
C ALA A 16 3.30 0.18 9.02
N GLN A 17 4.20 -0.55 8.36
CA GLN A 17 5.63 -0.56 8.69
C GLN A 17 6.33 0.77 8.38
N ALA A 18 5.98 1.44 7.28
CA ALA A 18 6.54 2.74 6.91
C ALA A 18 6.11 3.86 7.87
N ILE A 19 4.85 3.82 8.33
CA ILE A 19 4.32 4.73 9.38
C ILE A 19 5.10 4.54 10.69
N ARG A 20 5.33 3.28 11.12
CA ARG A 20 6.12 2.98 12.34
C ARG A 20 7.57 3.45 12.28
N LYS A 21 8.12 3.64 11.08
CA LYS A 21 9.50 4.11 10.85
C LYS A 21 9.59 5.61 10.58
N GLU A 22 8.48 6.35 10.75
CA GLU A 22 8.36 7.79 10.43
C GLU A 22 8.81 8.15 9.00
N ASN A 23 8.78 7.18 8.08
CA ASN A 23 9.22 7.39 6.71
C ASN A 23 8.01 7.75 5.84
N GLN A 24 7.57 9.02 5.97
CA GLN A 24 6.40 9.57 5.27
C GLN A 24 6.49 9.43 3.74
N GLU A 25 7.69 9.53 3.14
CA GLU A 25 7.87 9.39 1.69
C GLU A 25 7.59 7.96 1.20
N ALA A 26 7.95 6.96 2.00
CA ALA A 26 7.63 5.56 1.71
C ALA A 26 6.12 5.27 1.87
N VAL A 27 5.46 5.90 2.84
CA VAL A 27 4.01 5.80 3.04
C VAL A 27 3.27 6.34 1.81
N ASP A 28 3.64 7.51 1.32
CA ASP A 28 2.97 8.17 0.19
C ASP A 28 3.06 7.32 -1.09
N LYS A 29 4.26 6.79 -1.40
CA LYS A 29 4.48 5.87 -2.53
C LYS A 29 3.61 4.61 -2.44
N LEU A 30 3.50 4.00 -1.26
CA LEU A 30 2.72 2.78 -1.06
C LEU A 30 1.21 3.04 -1.13
N ILE A 31 0.73 4.20 -0.69
CA ILE A 31 -0.68 4.61 -0.83
C ILE A 31 -1.04 4.80 -2.32
N ILE A 32 -0.13 5.37 -3.12
CA ILE A 32 -0.34 5.51 -4.57
C ILE A 32 -0.42 4.13 -5.25
N GLU A 33 0.44 3.18 -4.87
CA GLU A 33 0.35 1.80 -5.37
C GLU A 33 -0.96 1.13 -4.95
N LEU A 34 -1.38 1.28 -3.69
CA LEU A 34 -2.65 0.75 -3.20
C LEU A 34 -3.84 1.26 -4.03
N LYS A 35 -3.87 2.56 -4.35
CA LYS A 35 -4.93 3.17 -5.19
C LYS A 35 -4.95 2.60 -6.60
N LYS A 36 -3.78 2.41 -7.23
CA LYS A 36 -3.68 1.80 -8.58
C LYS A 36 -4.20 0.36 -8.59
N HIS A 37 -3.89 -0.41 -7.55
CA HIS A 37 -4.37 -1.79 -7.42
C HIS A 37 -5.86 -1.87 -7.07
N ALA A 38 -6.40 -0.87 -6.37
CA ALA A 38 -7.81 -0.79 -6.03
C ALA A 38 -8.72 -0.36 -7.20
N ASN A 39 -8.15 0.01 -8.36
CA ASN A 39 -8.88 0.43 -9.56
C ASN A 39 -9.88 1.58 -9.29
N TYR A 40 -9.41 2.64 -8.63
CA TYR A 40 -10.13 3.89 -8.39
C TYR A 40 -9.42 5.07 -9.08
#